data_AF-A0A3D4PPN3-F1
#
_entry.id   AF-A0A3D4PPN3-F1
#
_cell.length_a   1.000
_cell.length_b   1.000
_cell.length_c   1.000
_cell.angle_alpha   90.00
_cell.angle_beta   90.00
_cell.angle_gamma   90.00
#
_symmetry.space_group_name_H-M   'P 1'
#
loop_
_entity.id
_entity.type
_entity.pdbx_description
1 polymer ?
#
loop_
_entity_poly.entity_id
_entity_poly.type
_entity_poly.pdbx_seq_one_letter_code
_entity_poly.pdbx_strand_id
1 'polypeptide(L)'
;IFTVKKLCEQPSHRLHEVWGGVIGDRWWHILRGEDLTEKPTQRRTVGHSHVLPPAARNDRDAYAILVKLTHKAAVRLRDMNYWCGSFTVKVSFWEWGVWTETRKVGDVQDTPALLAALAEMW
;
A
#
# COMPACT_ATOMS: atom_id res chain seq x y z
N ILE A 1 -5.03 23.29 -14.03
CA ILE A 1 -5.00 24.30 -12.93
C ILE A 1 -3.54 24.56 -12.65
N PHE A 2 -3.02 25.76 -12.95
CA PHE A 2 -1.56 26.02 -12.93
C PHE A 2 -1.13 27.11 -11.94
N THR A 3 -2.07 27.66 -11.16
CA THR A 3 -1.78 28.64 -10.11
C THR A 3 -2.61 28.32 -8.87
N VAL A 4 -2.11 28.71 -7.70
CA VAL A 4 -2.83 28.51 -6.42
C VAL A 4 -4.17 29.24 -6.43
N LYS A 5 -4.21 30.47 -6.95
CA LYS A 5 -5.46 31.22 -7.12
C LYS A 5 -6.51 30.43 -7.90
N LYS A 6 -6.14 29.89 -9.07
CA LYS A 6 -7.04 29.07 -9.90
C LYS A 6 -7.47 27.79 -9.19
N LEU A 7 -6.64 27.22 -8.32
CA LEU A 7 -6.96 26.04 -7.52
C LEU A 7 -8.04 26.38 -6.48
N CYS A 8 -7.86 27.47 -5.73
CA CYS A 8 -8.84 27.92 -4.72
C CYS A 8 -10.19 28.32 -5.35
N GLU A 9 -10.16 28.85 -6.58
CA GLU A 9 -11.36 29.23 -7.34
C GLU A 9 -12.16 28.02 -7.89
N GLN A 10 -11.61 26.80 -7.86
CA GLN A 10 -12.35 25.64 -8.37
C GLN A 10 -13.57 25.30 -7.52
N PRO A 11 -14.67 24.85 -8.16
CA PRO A 11 -15.79 24.26 -7.44
C PRO A 11 -15.43 22.88 -6.89
N SER A 12 -16.12 22.46 -5.82
CA SER A 12 -15.82 21.21 -5.09
C SER A 12 -15.81 19.98 -6.01
N HIS A 13 -16.82 19.82 -6.87
CA HIS A 13 -16.90 18.69 -7.82
C HIS A 13 -15.67 18.59 -8.73
N ARG A 14 -15.04 19.71 -9.09
CA ARG A 14 -13.86 19.68 -9.95
C ARG A 14 -12.62 19.19 -9.19
N LEU A 15 -12.50 19.53 -7.91
CA LEU A 15 -11.44 19.00 -7.05
C LEU A 15 -11.69 17.51 -6.76
N HIS A 16 -12.95 17.09 -6.56
CA HIS A 16 -13.33 15.68 -6.45
C HIS A 16 -12.84 14.85 -7.64
N GLU A 17 -13.12 15.31 -8.87
CA GLU A 17 -12.72 14.64 -10.10
C GLU A 17 -11.20 14.56 -10.26
N VAL A 18 -10.50 15.68 -10.08
CA VAL A 18 -9.05 15.74 -10.29
C VAL A 18 -8.30 14.84 -9.30
N TRP A 19 -8.78 14.72 -8.07
CA TRP A 19 -8.18 13.87 -7.04
C TRP A 19 -8.78 12.46 -6.97
N GLY A 20 -9.83 12.17 -7.74
CA GLY A 20 -10.45 10.84 -7.80
C GLY A 20 -11.14 10.40 -6.51
N GLY A 21 -11.78 11.33 -5.77
CA GLY A 21 -12.62 10.98 -4.64
C GLY A 21 -12.68 12.02 -3.52
N VAL A 22 -13.12 11.55 -2.34
CA VAL A 22 -13.43 12.36 -1.14
C VAL A 22 -12.27 13.27 -0.69
N ILE A 23 -11.02 12.92 -1.02
CA ILE A 23 -9.89 13.79 -0.68
C ILE A 23 -9.96 15.13 -1.42
N GLY A 24 -10.49 15.17 -2.65
CA GLY A 24 -10.72 16.40 -3.40
C GLY A 24 -11.76 17.30 -2.74
N ASP A 25 -12.84 16.72 -2.22
CA ASP A 25 -13.85 17.46 -1.45
C ASP A 25 -13.23 18.06 -0.19
N ARG A 26 -12.41 17.28 0.52
CA ARG A 26 -11.69 17.76 1.72
C ARG A 26 -10.76 18.92 1.39
N TRP A 27 -10.03 18.83 0.28
CA TRP A 27 -9.17 19.92 -0.18
C TRP A 27 -9.94 21.21 -0.45
N TRP A 28 -11.15 21.12 -0.99
CA TRP A 28 -11.97 22.30 -1.26
C TRP A 28 -12.27 23.12 0.01
N HIS A 29 -12.57 22.44 1.12
CA HIS A 29 -12.81 23.03 2.44
C HIS A 29 -11.52 23.56 3.07
N ILE A 30 -10.45 22.75 3.08
CA ILE A 30 -9.16 23.12 3.67
C ILE A 30 -8.57 24.36 2.99
N LEU A 31 -8.67 24.47 1.66
CA LEU A 31 -8.19 25.63 0.89
C LEU A 31 -8.95 26.93 1.22
N ARG A 32 -10.09 26.85 1.91
CA ARG A 32 -10.88 27.98 2.41
C ARG A 32 -10.67 28.26 3.90
N GLY A 33 -9.73 27.55 4.52
CA GLY A 33 -9.39 27.71 5.94
C GLY A 33 -10.30 26.93 6.89
N GLU A 34 -11.11 26.00 6.38
CA GLU A 34 -11.90 25.13 7.25
C GLU A 34 -11.00 24.05 7.87
N ASP A 35 -11.13 23.87 9.19
CA ASP A 35 -10.45 22.80 9.92
C ASP A 35 -11.33 21.55 9.96
N LEU A 36 -11.01 20.58 9.11
CA LEU A 36 -11.75 19.31 9.03
C LEU A 36 -11.15 18.30 10.00
N THR A 37 -11.95 17.82 10.95
CA THR A 37 -11.55 16.74 11.87
C THR A 37 -10.98 15.55 11.09
N GLU A 38 -9.75 15.17 11.41
CA GLU A 38 -9.13 13.96 10.88
C GLU A 38 -9.76 12.72 11.53
N LYS A 39 -10.16 11.76 10.70
CA LYS A 39 -10.61 10.47 11.23
C LYS A 39 -9.39 9.71 11.76
N PRO A 40 -9.50 9.05 12.92
CA PRO A 40 -8.40 8.25 13.44
C PRO A 40 -8.05 7.14 12.43
N THR A 41 -6.76 7.01 12.13
CA THR A 41 -6.29 5.97 11.22
C THR A 41 -6.41 4.60 11.89
N GLN A 42 -7.18 3.70 11.29
CA GLN A 42 -7.22 2.30 11.70
C GLN A 42 -6.26 1.49 10.83
N ARG A 43 -5.31 0.80 11.45
CA ARG A 43 -4.39 -0.09 10.73
C ARG A 43 -5.13 -1.33 10.30
N ARG A 44 -5.22 -1.57 8.99
CA ARG A 44 -5.84 -2.77 8.40
C ARG A 44 -4.84 -3.70 7.73
N THR A 45 -3.60 -3.25 7.58
CA THR A 45 -2.57 -3.98 6.82
C THR A 45 -1.21 -3.77 7.47
N VAL A 46 -0.41 -4.82 7.49
CA VAL A 46 1.00 -4.81 7.89
C VAL A 46 1.79 -5.40 6.72
N GLY A 47 2.81 -4.68 6.25
CA GLY A 47 3.60 -5.10 5.10
C GLY A 47 4.94 -4.37 5.03
N HIS A 48 5.72 -4.71 3.99
CA HIS A 48 6.99 -4.06 3.66
C HIS A 48 7.12 -3.99 2.14
N SER A 49 7.71 -2.91 1.63
CA SER A 49 7.98 -2.74 0.21
C SER A 49 9.45 -2.41 -0.02
N HIS A 50 9.94 -2.72 -1.22
CA HIS A 50 11.30 -2.39 -1.62
C HIS A 50 11.34 -2.13 -3.13
N VAL A 51 11.98 -1.02 -3.53
CA VAL A 51 12.25 -0.76 -4.95
C VAL A 51 13.54 -1.49 -5.31
N LEU A 52 13.44 -2.43 -6.24
CA LEU A 52 14.59 -3.25 -6.65
C LEU A 52 15.66 -2.39 -7.33
N PRO A 53 16.94 -2.47 -6.88
CA PRO A 53 18.04 -1.86 -7.63
C PRO A 53 18.18 -2.54 -8.99
N PRO A 54 18.69 -1.85 -10.04
CA PRO A 54 18.73 -2.38 -11.40
C PRO A 54 19.33 -3.80 -11.52
N ALA A 55 20.40 -4.09 -10.77
CA ALA A 55 21.05 -5.40 -10.79
C ALA A 55 20.19 -6.54 -10.23
N ALA A 56 19.25 -6.25 -9.34
CA ALA A 56 18.36 -7.23 -8.69
C ALA A 56 16.99 -7.35 -9.38
N ARG A 57 16.81 -6.73 -10.56
CA ARG A 57 15.57 -6.82 -11.36
C ARG A 57 15.53 -8.09 -12.19
N ASN A 58 15.78 -9.22 -11.54
CA ASN A 58 15.64 -10.56 -12.09
C ASN A 58 14.81 -11.40 -11.13
N ASP A 59 14.23 -12.49 -11.64
CA ASP A 59 13.27 -13.32 -10.90
C ASP A 59 13.84 -13.85 -9.57
N ARG A 60 15.06 -14.41 -9.61
CA ARG A 60 15.74 -14.98 -8.45
C ARG A 60 15.95 -13.96 -7.33
N ASP A 61 16.48 -12.78 -7.66
CA ASP A 61 16.78 -11.77 -6.66
C ASP A 61 15.51 -11.08 -6.15
N ALA A 62 14.50 -10.92 -7.01
CA ALA A 62 13.18 -10.43 -6.61
C ALA A 62 12.55 -11.37 -5.57
N TYR A 63 12.57 -12.69 -5.80
CA TYR A 63 12.09 -13.69 -4.86
C TYR A 63 12.89 -13.67 -3.54
N ALA A 64 14.21 -13.61 -3.60
CA ALA A 64 15.05 -13.52 -2.40
C ALA A 64 14.74 -12.27 -1.56
N ILE A 65 14.46 -11.15 -2.21
CA ILE A 65 14.02 -9.92 -1.55
C ILE A 65 12.63 -10.09 -0.96
N LEU A 66 11.67 -10.70 -1.68
CA LEU A 66 10.34 -11.00 -1.14
C LEU A 66 10.40 -11.87 0.12
N VAL A 67 11.23 -12.91 0.14
CA VAL A 67 11.46 -13.74 1.34
C VAL A 67 11.90 -12.86 2.52
N LYS A 68 12.84 -11.93 2.31
CA LYS A 68 13.28 -10.97 3.33
C LYS A 68 12.16 -10.02 3.77
N LEU A 69 11.34 -9.53 2.84
CA LEU A 69 10.20 -8.66 3.14
C LEU A 69 9.13 -9.39 3.95
N THR A 70 8.86 -10.66 3.64
CA THR A 70 7.93 -11.53 4.38
C THR A 70 8.39 -11.74 5.81
N HIS A 71 9.69 -11.99 6.05
CA HIS A 71 10.24 -12.07 7.41
C HIS A 71 9.98 -10.79 8.20
N LYS A 72 10.26 -9.62 7.59
CA LYS A 72 10.03 -8.32 8.24
C LYS A 72 8.55 -8.07 8.55
N ALA A 73 7.66 -8.44 7.62
CA ALA A 73 6.22 -8.31 7.82
C ALA A 73 5.73 -9.22 8.96
N ALA A 74 6.20 -10.47 9.01
CA ALA A 74 5.83 -11.45 10.04
C ALA A 74 6.32 -11.01 11.44
N VAL A 75 7.56 -10.51 11.55
CA VAL A 75 8.06 -9.93 12.82
C VAL A 75 7.17 -8.77 13.26
N ARG A 76 6.87 -7.85 12.36
CA ARG A 76 6.03 -6.68 12.67
C ARG A 76 4.60 -7.04 13.04
N LEU A 77 4.03 -8.11 12.47
CA LEU A 77 2.72 -8.64 12.87
C LEU A 77 2.76 -9.09 14.33
N ARG A 78 3.77 -9.87 14.72
CA ARG A 78 3.93 -10.36 16.09
C ARG A 78 4.23 -9.25 17.09
N ASP A 79 5.07 -8.28 16.74
CA ASP A 79 5.37 -7.12 17.59
C ASP A 79 4.11 -6.30 17.89
N MET A 80 3.14 -6.31 16.97
CA MET A 80 1.84 -5.65 17.13
C MET A 80 0.77 -6.55 17.74
N ASN A 81 1.10 -7.81 18.05
CA ASN A 81 0.16 -8.85 18.47
C ASN A 81 -1.03 -8.98 17.50
N TYR A 82 -0.76 -8.91 16.20
CA TYR A 82 -1.75 -8.99 15.13
C TYR A 82 -1.65 -10.31 14.37
N TRP A 83 -2.82 -10.77 13.92
CA TRP A 83 -2.98 -11.94 13.07
C TRP A 83 -3.48 -11.50 11.70
N CYS A 84 -3.04 -12.19 10.64
CA CYS A 84 -3.54 -11.93 9.30
C CYS A 84 -4.33 -13.12 8.76
N GLY A 85 -5.51 -12.81 8.20
CA GLY A 85 -6.35 -13.77 7.46
C GLY A 85 -6.06 -13.81 5.95
N SER A 86 -5.20 -12.91 5.47
CA SER A 86 -4.90 -12.72 4.05
C SER A 86 -3.47 -12.22 3.87
N PHE A 87 -2.78 -12.76 2.87
CA PHE A 87 -1.43 -12.39 2.50
C PHE A 87 -1.41 -12.01 1.01
N THR A 88 -0.79 -10.86 0.69
CA THR A 88 -0.75 -10.30 -0.66
C THR A 88 0.69 -10.02 -1.05
N VAL A 89 1.08 -10.48 -2.23
CA VAL A 89 2.36 -10.15 -2.87
C VAL A 89 2.06 -9.27 -4.08
N LYS A 90 2.81 -8.19 -4.22
CA LYS A 90 2.66 -7.23 -5.31
C LYS A 90 4.02 -6.88 -5.89
N VAL A 91 4.16 -7.03 -7.20
CA VAL A 91 5.34 -6.62 -7.97
C VAL A 91 4.91 -5.61 -9.02
N SER A 92 5.58 -4.47 -9.06
CA SER A 92 5.33 -3.42 -10.04
C SER A 92 6.47 -3.38 -11.04
N PHE A 93 6.13 -3.51 -12.31
CA PHE A 93 7.04 -3.39 -13.44
C PHE A 93 6.93 -1.98 -14.01
N TRP A 94 8.03 -1.46 -14.55
CA TRP A 94 8.05 -0.09 -15.10
C TRP A 94 7.08 0.05 -16.28
N GLU A 95 7.06 -0.92 -17.20
CA GLU A 95 6.27 -0.84 -18.43
C GLU A 95 5.17 -1.89 -18.50
N TRP A 96 5.24 -2.93 -17.68
CA TRP A 96 4.39 -4.13 -17.84
C TRP A 96 3.29 -4.22 -16.79
N GLY A 97 3.01 -3.10 -16.12
CA GLY A 97 1.96 -2.99 -15.12
C GLY A 97 2.34 -3.64 -13.79
N VAL A 98 1.34 -4.23 -13.14
CA VAL A 98 1.44 -4.74 -11.78
C VAL A 98 0.99 -6.18 -11.76
N TRP A 99 1.86 -7.06 -11.26
CA TRP A 99 1.46 -8.40 -10.83
C TRP A 99 1.06 -8.37 -9.37
N THR A 100 -0.04 -9.02 -9.03
CA THR A 100 -0.53 -9.10 -7.65
C THR A 100 -1.19 -10.45 -7.45
N GLU A 101 -0.77 -11.14 -6.41
CA GLU A 101 -1.36 -12.40 -5.98
C GLU A 101 -1.79 -12.25 -4.51
N THR A 102 -2.96 -12.79 -4.16
CA THR A 102 -3.49 -12.74 -2.79
C THR A 102 -4.05 -14.08 -2.37
N ARG A 103 -3.58 -14.57 -1.22
CA ARG A 103 -4.04 -15.83 -0.64
C ARG A 103 -4.68 -15.60 0.72
N LYS A 104 -5.74 -16.35 1.02
CA LYS A 104 -6.24 -16.48 2.39
C LYS A 104 -5.33 -17.40 3.18
N VAL A 105 -4.89 -16.92 4.34
CA VAL A 105 -4.03 -17.67 5.26
C VAL A 105 -4.81 -17.74 6.57
N GLY A 106 -5.11 -18.93 7.08
CA GLY A 106 -6.09 -19.15 8.15
C GLY A 106 -5.64 -18.62 9.50
N ASP A 107 -5.71 -17.30 9.68
CA ASP A 107 -5.25 -16.52 10.82
C ASP A 107 -3.85 -16.94 11.29
N VAL A 108 -2.83 -16.39 10.63
CA VAL A 108 -1.43 -16.68 10.91
C VAL A 108 -0.65 -15.43 11.32
N GLN A 109 0.43 -15.63 12.07
CA GLN A 109 1.42 -14.59 12.39
C GLN A 109 2.85 -15.14 12.40
N ASP A 110 3.04 -16.43 12.19
CA ASP A 110 4.34 -17.07 12.14
C ASP A 110 4.99 -16.91 10.76
N THR A 111 6.31 -16.82 10.76
CA THR A 111 7.08 -16.65 9.53
C THR A 111 7.02 -17.88 8.62
N PRO A 112 7.13 -19.13 9.11
CA PRO A 112 7.08 -20.32 8.24
C PRO A 112 5.80 -20.44 7.42
N ALA A 113 4.63 -20.22 8.01
CA ALA A 113 3.35 -20.27 7.29
C ALA A 113 3.28 -19.22 6.16
N LEU A 114 3.76 -18.00 6.43
CA LEU A 114 3.80 -16.93 5.42
C LEU A 114 4.83 -17.19 4.31
N LEU A 115 5.95 -17.85 4.62
CA LEU A 115 6.93 -18.26 3.60
C LEU A 115 6.43 -19.42 2.74
N ALA A 116 5.73 -20.39 3.34
CA ALA A 116 5.07 -21.45 2.60
C ALA A 116 4.03 -20.86 1.64
N ALA A 117 3.21 -19.92 2.12
CA ALA A 117 2.27 -19.19 1.26
C ALA A 117 2.97 -18.40 0.15
N LEU A 118 4.09 -17.72 0.45
CA LEU A 118 4.88 -17.02 -0.57
C LEU A 118 5.41 -17.97 -1.66
N ALA A 119 5.91 -19.14 -1.27
CA ALA A 119 6.45 -20.13 -2.20
C ALA A 119 5.38 -20.75 -3.12
N GLU A 120 4.12 -20.79 -2.66
CA GLU A 120 2.99 -21.22 -3.51
C GLU A 120 2.50 -20.11 -4.45
N MET A 121 2.77 -18.84 -4.13
CA MET A 121 2.28 -17.68 -4.89
C MET A 121 3.24 -17.21 -5.99
N TRP A 122 4.53 -17.52 -5.86
CA TRP A 122 5.59 -17.11 -6.79
C TRP A 122 5.83 -18.19 -7.85
#